data_AF-A0A166PW34-F1
#
_entry.id   AF-A0A166PW34-F1
#
_cell.length_a   1.000
_cell.length_b   1.000
_cell.length_c   1.000
_cell.angle_alpha   90.00
_cell.angle_beta   90.00
_cell.angle_gamma   90.00
#
_symmetry.space_group_name_H-M   'P 1'
#
loop_
_entity.id
_entity.type
_entity.pdbx_description
1 polymer ?
#
loop_
_entity_poly.entity_id
_entity_poly.type
_entity_poly.pdbx_seq_one_letter_code
_entity_poly.pdbx_strand_id
1 'polypeptide(L)'
;MMRGARGAVLLSLGGWLVCFLGWILLLTSEAVLGCPALMHDSDYGQQSWVWGPPGNRCTWSLAEGTYVQDPPFARYGLILLFVLRPASTLLVAGAIRREGRGKAG
;
A
#
# COMPACT_ATOMS: atom_id res chain seq x y z
N MET A 1 -23.50 -10.19 24.18
CA MET A 1 -23.11 -10.04 22.76
C MET A 1 -22.06 -8.95 22.46
N MET A 2 -21.90 -7.89 23.26
CA MET A 2 -21.03 -6.73 22.93
C MET A 2 -19.50 -6.97 22.92
N ARG A 3 -18.99 -8.07 23.49
CA ARG A 3 -17.54 -8.39 23.48
C ARG A 3 -17.04 -8.89 22.13
N GLY A 4 -17.87 -9.60 21.36
CA GLY A 4 -17.49 -10.16 20.05
C GLY A 4 -17.27 -9.09 18.98
N ALA A 5 -18.13 -8.08 18.91
CA ALA A 5 -18.05 -7.02 17.92
C ALA A 5 -16.80 -6.13 18.07
N ARG A 6 -16.36 -5.86 19.31
CA ARG A 6 -15.13 -5.11 19.57
C ARG A 6 -13.88 -5.90 19.16
N GLY A 7 -13.87 -7.21 19.44
CA GLY A 7 -12.79 -8.10 19.00
C GLY A 7 -12.65 -8.15 17.48
N ALA A 8 -13.76 -8.28 16.75
CA ALA A 8 -13.76 -8.32 15.29
C ALA A 8 -13.23 -7.02 14.65
N VAL A 9 -13.59 -5.86 15.19
CA VAL A 9 -13.08 -4.56 14.70
C VAL A 9 -11.57 -4.43 14.95
N LEU A 10 -11.10 -4.80 16.14
CA LEU A 10 -9.67 -4.74 16.48
C LEU A 10 -8.85 -5.72 15.63
N LEU A 11 -9.35 -6.93 15.41
CA LEU A 11 -8.71 -7.92 14.54
C LEU A 11 -8.64 -7.44 13.09
N SER A 12 -9.72 -6.85 12.57
CA SER A 12 -9.74 -6.27 11.23
C SER A 12 -8.71 -5.14 11.10
N LEU A 13 -8.71 -4.17 12.04
CA LEU A 13 -7.77 -3.06 12.03
C LEU A 13 -6.31 -3.54 12.18
N GLY A 14 -6.06 -4.51 13.06
CA GLY A 14 -4.75 -5.10 13.25
C GLY A 14 -4.23 -5.81 12.01
N GLY A 15 -5.08 -6.60 11.35
CA GLY A 15 -4.74 -7.25 10.08
C GLY A 15 -4.38 -6.24 8.98
N TRP A 16 -5.17 -5.17 8.85
CA TRP A 16 -4.88 -4.10 7.90
C TRP A 16 -3.60 -3.34 8.21
N LEU A 17 -3.32 -3.10 9.49
CA LEU A 17 -2.06 -2.49 9.92
C LEU A 17 -0.86 -3.34 9.51
N VAL A 18 -0.94 -4.67 9.69
CA VAL A 18 0.12 -5.59 9.25
C VAL A 18 0.29 -5.55 7.73
N CYS A 19 -0.80 -5.57 6.96
CA CYS A 19 -0.73 -5.44 5.50
C CYS A 19 -0.08 -4.11 5.07
N PHE A 20 -0.42 -3.01 5.74
CA PHE A 20 0.13 -1.69 5.45
C PHE A 20 1.63 -1.62 5.78
N LEU A 21 2.04 -2.15 6.92
CA LEU A 21 3.45 -2.24 7.31
C LEU A 21 4.26 -3.11 6.33
N GLY A 22 3.70 -4.25 5.90
CA GLY A 22 4.32 -5.09 4.87
C GLY A 22 4.51 -4.35 3.54
N TRP A 23 3.52 -3.54 3.15
CA TRP A 23 3.62 -2.70 1.94
C TRP A 23 4.68 -1.60 2.07
N ILE A 24 4.76 -0.94 3.24
CA ILE A 24 5.85 0.02 3.53
C ILE A 24 7.20 -0.67 3.43
N LEU A 25 7.35 -1.84 4.07
CA LEU A 25 8.61 -2.58 4.05
C LEU A 25 9.03 -2.92 2.62
N LEU A 26 8.09 -3.39 1.79
CA LEU A 26 8.32 -3.64 0.37
C LEU A 26 8.82 -2.38 -0.35
N LEU A 27 8.13 -1.25 -0.20
CA LEU A 27 8.54 0.03 -0.81
C LEU A 27 9.92 0.50 -0.34
N THR A 28 10.22 0.39 0.96
CA THR A 28 11.53 0.74 1.50
C THR A 28 12.63 -0.19 0.98
N SER A 29 12.34 -1.48 0.84
CA SER A 29 13.30 -2.44 0.31
C SER A 29 13.61 -2.16 -1.16
N GLU A 30 12.62 -1.76 -1.96
CA GLU A 30 12.85 -1.33 -3.33
C GLU A 30 13.73 -0.07 -3.36
N ALA A 31 13.44 0.94 -2.54
CA ALA A 31 14.24 2.15 -2.48
C ALA A 31 15.72 1.89 -2.12
N VAL A 32 16.01 0.83 -1.36
CA VAL A 32 17.37 0.45 -0.94
C VAL A 32 18.05 -0.47 -1.96
N LEU A 33 17.36 -1.50 -2.45
CA LEU A 33 17.91 -2.50 -3.38
C LEU A 33 18.08 -1.93 -4.80
N GLY A 34 17.33 -0.87 -5.12
CA GLY A 34 17.42 -0.16 -6.38
C GLY A 34 16.90 -0.93 -7.58
N CYS A 35 17.37 -0.56 -8.78
CA CYS A 35 16.93 -1.14 -10.04
C CYS A 35 17.70 -2.42 -10.36
N PRO A 36 17.04 -3.52 -10.72
CA PRO A 36 17.74 -4.72 -11.17
C PRO A 36 18.52 -4.42 -12.46
N ALA A 37 19.67 -5.08 -12.63
CA ALA A 37 20.40 -5.01 -13.88
C ALA A 37 19.55 -5.64 -15.01
N LEU A 38 19.34 -4.91 -16.10
CA LEU A 38 18.54 -5.40 -17.22
C LEU A 38 19.32 -6.40 -18.08
N MET A 39 20.64 -6.20 -18.22
CA MET A 39 21.63 -7.11 -18.84
C MET A 39 23.01 -6.91 -18.18
N HIS A 40 23.92 -7.88 -18.36
CA HIS A 40 25.31 -7.79 -17.82
C HIS A 40 26.11 -6.59 -18.35
N ASP A 41 25.78 -6.09 -19.55
CA ASP A 41 26.48 -4.98 -20.20
C ASP A 41 25.72 -3.64 -20.18
N SER A 42 24.62 -3.55 -19.42
CA SER A 42 23.90 -2.28 -19.28
C SER A 42 24.62 -1.39 -18.28
N ASP A 43 25.24 -0.32 -18.76
CA ASP A 43 25.74 0.77 -17.91
C ASP A 43 24.61 1.30 -17.03
N TYR A 44 24.75 1.06 -15.73
CA TYR A 44 24.06 1.68 -14.61
C TYR A 44 22.62 2.15 -14.88
N GLY A 45 21.64 1.30 -14.55
CA GLY A 45 20.25 1.75 -14.46
C GLY A 45 20.14 2.90 -13.45
N GLN A 46 19.84 4.12 -13.92
CA GLN A 46 19.55 5.23 -13.02
C GLN A 46 18.21 4.97 -12.32
N GLN A 47 18.20 5.17 -11.01
CA GLN A 47 17.01 5.05 -10.19
C GLN A 47 16.49 6.44 -9.82
N SER A 48 15.18 6.60 -9.89
CA SER A 48 14.50 7.79 -9.36
C SER A 48 13.25 7.36 -8.59
N TRP A 49 13.08 7.88 -7.38
CA TRP A 49 11.87 7.63 -6.62
C TRP A 49 10.73 8.48 -7.18
N VAL A 50 9.61 7.83 -7.49
CA VAL A 50 8.37 8.50 -7.89
C VAL A 50 7.30 8.21 -6.86
N TRP A 51 6.47 9.21 -6.57
CA TRP A 51 5.36 9.07 -5.62
C TRP A 51 4.06 8.60 -6.27
N GLY A 52 4.00 8.65 -7.60
CA GLY A 52 2.79 8.33 -8.35
C GLY A 52 3.07 7.51 -9.61
N PRO A 53 2.82 6.19 -9.59
CA PRO A 53 2.62 5.32 -8.40
C PRO A 53 3.90 5.24 -7.53
N PRO A 54 3.80 5.00 -6.20
CA PRO A 54 4.98 5.00 -5.32
C PRO A 54 5.94 3.86 -5.68
N GLY A 55 7.21 4.16 -5.93
CA GLY A 55 8.22 3.15 -6.26
C GLY A 55 9.43 3.73 -6.98
N ASN A 56 10.37 2.84 -7.33
CA ASN A 56 11.48 3.21 -8.19
C ASN A 56 11.04 3.22 -9.66
N ARG A 57 11.23 4.37 -10.31
CA ARG A 57 11.34 4.44 -11.76
C ARG A 57 12.79 4.12 -12.13
N CYS A 58 12.95 3.13 -13.01
CA CYS A 58 14.24 2.66 -13.48
C CYS A 58 14.45 3.08 -14.92
N THR A 59 15.62 3.65 -15.22
CA THR A 59 15.97 4.09 -16.57
C THR A 59 17.33 3.52 -16.97
N TRP A 60 17.39 2.82 -18.09
CA TRP A 60 18.62 2.23 -18.63
C TRP A 60 18.98 2.90 -19.95
N SER A 61 20.26 3.21 -20.11
CA SER A 61 20.83 3.67 -21.38
C SER A 61 21.41 2.47 -22.11
N LEU A 62 20.76 2.06 -23.20
CA LEU A 62 21.18 0.96 -24.06
C LEU A 62 21.73 1.52 -25.38
N ALA A 63 22.47 0.72 -26.13
CA ALA A 63 22.97 1.11 -27.45
C ALA A 63 21.84 1.49 -28.43
N GLU A 64 20.67 0.88 -28.26
CA GLU A 64 19.47 1.08 -29.10
C GLU A 64 18.61 2.27 -28.63
N GLY A 65 18.89 2.85 -27.45
CA GLY A 65 18.14 3.97 -26.89
C GLY A 65 17.89 3.85 -25.38
N THR A 66 17.00 4.70 -24.88
CA THR A 66 16.65 4.73 -23.44
C THR A 66 15.43 3.88 -23.16
N TYR A 67 15.56 2.93 -22.24
CA TYR A 67 14.43 2.14 -21.73
C TYR A 67 14.02 2.65 -20.34
N VAL A 68 12.72 2.84 -20.13
CA VAL A 68 12.15 3.33 -18.87
C VAL A 68 11.14 2.32 -18.36
N GLN A 69 11.30 1.90 -17.12
CA GLN A 69 10.33 1.10 -16.38
C GLN A 69 9.74 1.92 -15.26
N ASP A 70 8.44 2.18 -15.37
CA ASP A 70 7.65 2.83 -14.34
C ASP A 70 7.14 1.81 -13.30
N PRO A 71 6.89 2.25 -12.04
CA PRO A 71 6.31 1.36 -11.06
C PRO A 71 4.89 0.93 -11.47
N PRO A 72 4.43 -0.26 -11.04
CA PRO A 72 3.11 -0.76 -11.39
C PRO A 72 1.97 0.18 -10.98
N PHE A 73 1.09 0.52 -11.93
CA PHE A 73 -0.10 1.35 -11.68
C PHE A 73 -1.03 0.76 -10.59
N ALA A 74 -1.05 -0.56 -10.43
CA ALA A 74 -1.83 -1.26 -9.41
C ALA A 74 -1.53 -0.78 -7.97
N ARG A 75 -0.39 -0.12 -7.72
CA ARG A 75 -0.06 0.47 -6.41
C ARG A 75 -1.03 1.58 -5.98
N TYR A 76 -1.65 2.29 -6.91
CA TYR A 76 -2.75 3.21 -6.58
C TYR A 76 -3.98 2.50 -6.01
N GLY A 77 -4.30 1.33 -6.55
CA GLY A 77 -5.38 0.49 -6.03
C GLY A 77 -5.11 0.05 -4.59
N LEU A 78 -3.86 -0.29 -4.27
CA LEU A 78 -3.45 -0.63 -2.90
C LEU A 78 -3.61 0.55 -1.94
N ILE A 79 -3.16 1.76 -2.33
CA ILE A 79 -3.37 2.98 -1.52
C ILE A 79 -4.86 3.19 -1.27
N LEU A 80 -5.69 3.08 -2.32
CA LEU A 80 -7.13 3.24 -2.20
C LEU A 80 -7.73 2.22 -1.21
N LEU A 81 -7.30 0.96 -1.27
CA LEU A 81 -7.75 -0.08 -0.35
C LEU A 81 -7.31 0.21 1.10
N PHE A 82 -6.08 0.67 1.31
CA PHE A 82 -5.58 1.06 2.64
C PHE A 82 -6.35 2.23 3.25
N VAL A 83 -6.95 3.11 2.43
CA VAL A 83 -7.77 4.22 2.92
C VAL A 83 -9.23 3.80 3.13
N LEU A 84 -9.84 3.18 2.11
CA LEU A 84 -11.28 2.88 2.11
C LEU A 84 -11.65 1.82 3.15
N ARG A 85 -10.81 0.80 3.34
CA ARG A 85 -11.17 -0.32 4.23
C ARG A 85 -11.25 0.07 5.71
N PRO A 86 -10.25 0.73 6.33
CA PRO A 86 -10.38 1.19 7.71
C PRO A 86 -11.51 2.21 7.86
N ALA A 87 -11.70 3.11 6.88
CA ALA A 87 -12.81 4.06 6.90
C ALA A 87 -14.18 3.34 6.96
N SER A 88 -14.41 2.34 6.10
CA SER A 88 -15.64 1.54 6.12
C SER A 88 -15.86 0.80 7.45
N THR A 89 -14.79 0.25 8.03
CA THR A 89 -14.84 -0.46 9.32
C THR A 89 -15.25 0.48 10.45
N LEU A 90 -14.71 1.70 10.47
CA LEU A 90 -15.04 2.73 11.45
C LEU A 90 -16.48 3.24 11.28
N LEU A 91 -16.95 3.41 10.04
CA LEU A 91 -18.33 3.80 9.75
C LEU A 91 -19.34 2.76 10.26
N VAL A 92 -19.13 1.48 9.96
CA VAL A 92 -19.99 0.39 10.44
C VAL A 92 -19.96 0.30 11.97
N ALA A 93 -18.77 0.38 12.58
CA ALA A 93 -18.66 0.39 14.04
C ALA A 93 -19.37 1.60 14.69
N GLY A 94 -19.33 2.76 14.03
CA GLY A 94 -20.03 3.97 14.46
C GLY A 94 -21.56 3.84 14.36
N ALA A 95 -22.07 3.27 13.27
CA ALA A 95 -23.50 3.03 13.06
C ALA A 95 -24.09 2.11 14.14
N ILE A 96 -23.41 0.99 14.43
CA ILE A 96 -23.84 0.04 15.46
C ILE A 96 -23.91 0.70 16.85
N ARG A 97 -22.96 1.59 17.19
CA ARG A 97 -22.97 2.32 18.47
C ARG A 97 -24.13 3.30 18.58
N ARG A 98 -24.53 3.94 17.49
CA ARG A 98 -25.65 4.90 17.48
C ARG A 98 -27.00 4.20 17.67
N GLU A 99 -27.20 3.07 16.99
CA GLU A 99 -28.43 2.29 17.10
C GLU A 99 -28.63 1.71 18.52
N GLY A 100 -27.56 1.26 19.18
CA GLY A 100 -27.61 0.80 20.57
C GLY A 100 -27.94 1.90 21.59
N ARG A 101 -27.63 3.16 21.28
CA ARG A 101 -27.99 4.33 22.11
C ARG A 101 -29.45 4.74 21.95
N GLY A 102 -30.01 4.59 20.74
CA GLY A 102 -31.41 4.94 20.46
C GLY A 102 -32.45 3.97 21.01
N LYS A 103 -32.06 2.75 21.39
CA LYS A 103 -32.95 1.75 22.02
C LYS A 103 -32.96 1.79 23.55
N ALA A 104 -32.13 2.64 24.18
CA ALA A 104 -31.97 2.73 25.63
C ALA A 104 -32.55 4.01 26.25
N GLY A 105 -33.24 4.83 25.47
CA GLY A 105 -34.03 5.99 25.92
C GLY A 105 -35.48 5.79 25.55
#